data_AF-A0A9D8B6J6-F1
#
_entry.id   AF-A0A9D8B6J6-F1
#
_cell.length_a   1.000
_cell.length_b   1.000
_cell.length_c   1.000
_cell.angle_alpha   90.00
_cell.angle_beta   90.00
_cell.angle_gamma   90.00
#
_symmetry.space_group_name_H-M   'P 1'
#
loop_
_entity.id
_entity.type
_entity.pdbx_description
1 polymer ?
#
loop_
_entity_poly.entity_id
_entity_poly.type
_entity_poly.pdbx_seq_one_letter_code
_entity_poly.pdbx_strand_id
1 'polypeptide(L)'
;MESVEATLHRLRRYNLAMGSFHLIQGIVMVILSNQYSVPIRNSFLHYIQETNTLNAMTEDIVLLRMGPMVAAFLFMSALAHFLLASPKIFDWYAANLKRGINYARWYEYAFSASLMMILIAMLSGVYDIVALIGLFGLTAMMNLFGLMMELHNQSTQKTNWTAFWFGCVAGILPWVGVTIYFLGSANTGDMPTFVYFIMGSLFFLFCLFAINMVLQYKKVGRWKNYLYGETVYIFLSLTAKSVLAWQVFGGVLARSDY
;
A
#
# COMPACT_ATOMS: atom_id res chain seq x y z
N MET A 1 -9.75 -31.76 -12.93
CA MET A 1 -9.12 -30.42 -12.99
C MET A 1 -10.19 -29.43 -13.38
N GLU A 2 -10.40 -28.37 -12.61
CA GLU A 2 -11.34 -27.29 -12.96
C GLU A 2 -10.84 -26.56 -14.22
N SER A 3 -11.75 -26.16 -15.12
CA SER A 3 -11.37 -25.41 -16.33
C SER A 3 -10.88 -24.00 -15.98
N VAL A 4 -10.07 -23.42 -16.86
CA VAL A 4 -9.58 -22.04 -16.73
C VAL A 4 -10.75 -21.06 -16.68
N GLU A 5 -11.75 -21.26 -17.54
CA GLU A 5 -12.99 -20.48 -17.60
C GLU A 5 -13.78 -20.52 -16.28
N ALA A 6 -13.96 -21.70 -15.69
CA ALA A 6 -14.63 -21.83 -14.39
C ALA A 6 -13.87 -21.08 -13.28
N THR A 7 -12.54 -21.17 -13.29
CA THR A 7 -11.68 -20.44 -12.34
C THR A 7 -11.82 -18.92 -12.51
N LEU A 8 -11.85 -18.42 -13.75
CA LEU A 8 -12.04 -17.01 -14.06
C LEU A 8 -13.42 -16.51 -13.60
N HIS A 9 -14.49 -17.28 -13.82
CA HIS A 9 -15.82 -16.92 -13.32
C HIS A 9 -15.87 -16.87 -11.78
N ARG A 10 -15.19 -17.79 -11.09
CA ARG A 10 -15.03 -17.71 -9.63
C ARG A 10 -14.25 -16.45 -9.22
N LEU A 11 -13.18 -16.11 -9.95
CA LEU A 11 -12.37 -14.93 -9.69
C LEU A 11 -13.15 -13.63 -9.88
N ARG A 12 -14.09 -13.59 -10.82
CA ARG A 12 -15.03 -12.46 -10.97
C ARG A 12 -15.87 -12.24 -9.72
N ARG A 13 -16.49 -13.32 -9.22
CA ARG A 13 -17.30 -13.29 -7.98
C ARG A 13 -16.42 -12.93 -6.77
N TYR A 14 -15.19 -13.41 -6.76
CA TYR A 14 -14.22 -13.11 -5.72
C TYR A 14 -13.85 -11.61 -5.70
N ASN A 15 -13.59 -11.00 -6.87
CA ASN A 15 -13.39 -9.56 -6.97
C ASN A 15 -14.61 -8.78 -6.44
N LEU A 16 -15.85 -9.17 -6.79
CA LEU A 16 -17.06 -8.52 -6.26
C LEU A 16 -17.14 -8.59 -4.73
N ALA A 17 -16.89 -9.76 -4.15
CA ALA A 17 -16.91 -9.95 -2.70
C ALA A 17 -15.84 -9.08 -2.03
N MET A 18 -14.61 -9.10 -2.55
CA MET A 18 -13.47 -8.36 -2.00
C MET A 18 -13.66 -6.84 -2.12
N GLY A 19 -14.18 -6.37 -3.27
CA GLY A 19 -14.57 -4.98 -3.46
C GLY A 19 -15.65 -4.54 -2.47
N SER A 20 -16.62 -5.41 -2.17
CA SER A 20 -17.67 -5.13 -1.18
C SER A 20 -17.12 -5.02 0.24
N PHE A 21 -16.19 -5.90 0.64
CA PHE A 21 -15.52 -5.78 1.93
C PHE A 21 -14.71 -4.49 2.06
N HIS A 22 -14.00 -4.09 1.01
CA HIS A 22 -13.30 -2.79 0.99
C HIS A 22 -14.26 -1.61 1.09
N LEU A 23 -15.36 -1.64 0.33
CA LEU A 23 -16.37 -0.58 0.33
C LEU A 23 -16.99 -0.41 1.72
N ILE A 24 -17.44 -1.50 2.34
CA ILE A 24 -18.07 -1.47 3.66
C ILE A 24 -17.10 -0.90 4.69
N GLN A 25 -15.85 -1.38 4.71
CA GLN A 25 -14.84 -0.84 5.62
C GLN A 25 -14.59 0.65 5.37
N GLY A 26 -14.48 1.07 4.12
CA GLY A 26 -14.30 2.48 3.77
C GLY A 26 -15.45 3.37 4.25
N ILE A 27 -16.70 2.92 4.06
CA ILE A 27 -17.89 3.61 4.58
C ILE A 27 -17.85 3.72 6.10
N VAL A 28 -17.49 2.64 6.79
CA VAL A 28 -17.34 2.65 8.25
C VAL A 28 -16.29 3.67 8.69
N MET A 29 -15.14 3.75 8.02
CA MET A 29 -14.10 4.74 8.33
C MET A 29 -14.61 6.18 8.16
N VAL A 30 -15.42 6.46 7.14
CA VAL A 30 -15.99 7.80 6.93
C VAL A 30 -17.00 8.16 8.02
N ILE A 31 -17.85 7.22 8.43
CA ILE A 31 -18.97 7.50 9.34
C ILE A 31 -18.51 7.54 10.81
N LEU A 32 -17.62 6.63 11.21
CA LEU A 32 -17.31 6.41 12.63
C LEU A 32 -16.00 7.06 13.10
N SER A 33 -15.15 7.57 12.20
CA SER A 33 -13.88 8.20 12.61
C SER A 33 -14.10 9.58 13.24
N ASN A 34 -13.35 9.87 14.30
CA ASN A 34 -13.22 11.20 14.86
C ASN A 34 -12.50 12.17 13.91
N GLN A 35 -12.20 13.38 14.39
CA GLN A 35 -11.57 14.45 13.61
C GLN A 35 -10.04 14.50 13.77
N TYR A 36 -9.41 13.42 14.27
CA TYR A 36 -7.97 13.37 14.47
C TYR A 36 -7.22 13.71 13.18
N SER A 37 -6.33 14.69 13.29
CA SER A 37 -5.62 15.29 12.15
C SER A 37 -4.14 15.43 12.44
N VAL A 38 -3.33 15.29 11.40
CA VAL A 38 -1.87 15.40 11.44
C VAL A 38 -1.39 16.47 10.45
N PRO A 39 -0.32 17.21 10.75
CA PRO A 39 0.18 18.24 9.85
C PRO A 39 0.96 17.65 8.68
N ILE A 40 0.90 18.32 7.54
CA ILE A 40 1.96 18.32 6.54
C ILE A 40 2.81 19.55 6.79
N ARG A 41 4.13 19.37 6.81
CA ARG A 41 5.10 20.43 7.07
C ARG A 41 5.98 20.72 5.87
N ASN A 42 6.41 21.96 5.76
CA ASN A 42 7.52 22.35 4.89
C ASN A 42 8.66 22.88 5.75
N SER A 43 9.91 22.63 5.36
CA SER A 43 11.08 23.18 6.04
C SER A 43 11.93 23.98 5.05
N PHE A 44 12.13 25.26 5.35
CA PHE A 44 12.94 26.17 4.53
C PHE A 44 13.95 26.92 5.39
N LEU A 45 14.95 27.51 4.74
CA LEU A 45 15.98 28.28 5.42
C LEU A 45 15.49 29.70 5.69
N HIS A 46 15.55 30.12 6.95
CA HIS A 46 15.32 31.48 7.39
C HIS A 46 16.65 32.13 7.76
N TYR A 47 16.99 33.24 7.11
CA TYR A 47 18.20 34.00 7.39
C TYR A 47 17.97 34.94 8.58
N ILE A 48 18.82 34.84 9.60
CA ILE A 48 18.78 35.68 10.80
C ILE A 48 19.90 36.71 10.68
N GLN A 49 19.52 37.97 10.52
CA GLN A 49 20.46 39.06 10.23
C GLN A 49 21.35 39.40 11.44
N GLU A 50 20.85 39.22 12.65
CA GLU A 50 21.55 39.51 13.91
C GLU A 50 22.74 38.57 14.14
N THR A 51 22.59 37.30 13.77
CA THR A 51 23.63 36.27 13.96
C THR A 51 24.36 35.93 12.66
N ASN A 52 23.91 36.46 11.52
CA ASN A 52 24.40 36.12 10.18
C ASN A 52 24.39 34.60 9.91
N THR A 53 23.30 33.93 10.30
CA THR A 53 23.13 32.47 10.18
C THR A 53 21.86 32.10 9.42
N LEU A 54 21.88 30.92 8.78
CA LEU A 54 20.70 30.29 8.19
C LEU A 54 20.19 29.20 9.13
N ASN A 55 18.97 29.35 9.62
CA ASN A 55 18.31 28.35 10.46
C ASN A 55 17.16 27.69 9.71
N ALA A 56 16.96 26.39 9.92
CA ALA A 56 15.79 25.71 9.41
C ALA A 56 14.54 26.21 10.18
N MET A 57 13.53 26.62 9.43
CA MET A 57 12.23 26.98 9.95
C MET A 57 11.20 26.02 9.35
N THR A 58 10.41 25.39 10.22
CA THR A 58 9.39 24.43 9.84
C THR A 58 8.01 25.04 10.05
N GLU A 59 7.17 24.98 9.03
CA GLU A 59 5.79 25.48 9.06
C GLU A 59 4.80 24.39 8.67
N ASP A 60 3.62 24.43 9.29
CA ASP A 60 2.49 23.56 8.91
C ASP A 60 1.79 24.14 7.66
N ILE A 61 1.70 23.35 6.59
CA ILE A 61 1.04 23.73 5.33
C ILE A 61 -0.47 23.46 5.44
N VAL A 62 -0.83 22.29 5.94
CA VAL A 62 -2.22 21.80 6.01
C VAL A 62 -2.34 20.71 7.07
N LEU A 63 -3.52 20.63 7.70
CA LEU A 63 -3.90 19.52 8.57
C LEU A 63 -4.73 18.50 7.79
N LEU A 64 -4.24 17.26 7.72
CA LEU A 64 -4.94 16.15 7.09
C LEU A 64 -5.68 15.31 8.13
N ARG A 65 -6.97 15.08 7.89
CA ARG A 65 -7.78 14.15 8.70
C ARG A 65 -7.40 12.71 8.35
N MET A 66 -7.06 11.93 9.36
CA MET A 66 -6.59 10.55 9.18
C MET A 66 -7.71 9.60 8.71
N GLY A 67 -8.94 9.76 9.23
CA GLY A 67 -10.09 8.92 8.83
C GLY A 67 -10.36 8.90 7.32
N PRO A 68 -10.51 10.07 6.66
CA PRO A 68 -10.66 10.15 5.21
C PRO A 68 -9.50 9.54 4.41
N MET A 69 -8.25 9.68 4.88
CA MET A 69 -7.09 9.05 4.22
C MET A 69 -7.15 7.52 4.30
N VAL A 70 -7.56 6.97 5.45
CA VAL A 70 -7.77 5.52 5.62
C VAL A 70 -8.89 5.03 4.71
N ALA A 71 -10.01 5.76 4.66
CA ALA A 71 -11.12 5.45 3.77
C ALA A 71 -10.71 5.49 2.29
N ALA A 72 -9.86 6.45 1.91
CA ALA A 72 -9.43 6.63 0.52
C ALA A 72 -8.71 5.40 -0.05
N PHE A 73 -7.78 4.78 0.68
CA PHE A 73 -7.11 3.57 0.16
C PHE A 73 -8.05 2.37 0.07
N LEU A 74 -9.05 2.28 0.96
CA LEU A 74 -10.09 1.25 0.89
C LEU A 74 -10.99 1.46 -0.34
N PHE A 75 -11.41 2.69 -0.61
CA PHE A 75 -12.23 3.02 -1.77
C PHE A 75 -11.48 2.83 -3.10
N MET A 76 -10.18 3.13 -3.15
CA MET A 76 -9.36 2.83 -4.33
C MET A 76 -9.38 1.33 -4.68
N SER A 77 -9.22 0.45 -3.69
CA SER A 77 -9.31 -1.00 -3.91
C SER A 77 -10.72 -1.45 -4.24
N ALA A 78 -11.75 -0.92 -3.57
CA ALA A 78 -13.14 -1.23 -3.87
C ALA A 78 -13.48 -0.91 -5.33
N LEU A 79 -13.11 0.30 -5.79
CA LEU A 79 -13.30 0.74 -7.16
C LEU A 79 -12.59 -0.19 -8.14
N ALA A 80 -11.32 -0.50 -7.93
CA ALA A 80 -10.57 -1.39 -8.80
C ALA A 80 -11.22 -2.78 -8.91
N HIS A 81 -11.64 -3.37 -7.79
CA HIS A 81 -12.32 -4.67 -7.78
C HIS A 81 -13.65 -4.64 -8.53
N PHE A 82 -14.47 -3.60 -8.33
CA PHE A 82 -15.74 -3.47 -9.05
C PHE A 82 -15.54 -3.24 -10.55
N LEU A 83 -14.55 -2.44 -10.94
CA LEU A 83 -14.16 -2.27 -12.33
C LEU A 83 -13.75 -3.62 -12.94
N LEU A 84 -12.84 -4.35 -12.30
CA LEU A 84 -12.39 -5.66 -12.77
C LEU A 84 -13.51 -6.70 -12.85
N ALA A 85 -14.53 -6.60 -12.00
CA ALA A 85 -15.69 -7.49 -12.06
C ALA A 85 -16.80 -7.03 -13.03
N SER A 86 -16.72 -5.81 -13.56
CA SER A 86 -17.72 -5.25 -14.46
C SER A 86 -17.73 -5.99 -15.81
N PRO A 87 -18.90 -6.20 -16.45
CA PRO A 87 -18.98 -6.95 -17.71
C PRO A 87 -18.05 -6.41 -18.81
N LYS A 88 -17.89 -5.09 -18.92
CA LYS A 88 -17.10 -4.45 -19.99
C LYS A 88 -15.59 -4.63 -19.81
N ILE A 89 -15.10 -4.71 -18.58
CA ILE A 89 -13.67 -4.74 -18.26
C ILE A 89 -13.20 -6.16 -17.94
N PHE A 90 -14.10 -7.02 -17.46
CA PHE A 90 -13.76 -8.38 -17.05
C PHE A 90 -13.13 -9.20 -18.18
N ASP A 91 -13.59 -9.05 -19.42
CA ASP A 91 -13.01 -9.80 -20.54
C ASP A 91 -11.56 -9.38 -20.82
N TRP A 92 -11.26 -8.09 -20.74
CA TRP A 92 -9.88 -7.58 -20.82
C TRP A 92 -9.03 -8.10 -19.66
N TYR A 93 -9.56 -8.07 -18.43
CA TYR A 93 -8.88 -8.61 -17.26
C TYR A 93 -8.57 -10.11 -17.42
N ALA A 94 -9.56 -10.91 -17.80
CA ALA A 94 -9.42 -12.35 -18.01
C ALA A 94 -8.41 -12.67 -19.12
N ALA A 95 -8.41 -11.93 -20.22
CA ALA A 95 -7.44 -12.09 -21.31
C ALA A 95 -6.00 -11.85 -20.84
N ASN A 96 -5.78 -10.84 -19.99
CA ASN A 96 -4.45 -10.55 -19.43
C ASN A 96 -4.02 -11.60 -18.39
N LEU A 97 -4.93 -12.07 -17.55
CA LEU A 97 -4.62 -13.15 -16.60
C LEU A 97 -4.17 -14.44 -17.30
N LYS A 98 -4.78 -14.77 -18.45
CA LYS A 98 -4.36 -15.93 -19.28
C LYS A 98 -2.93 -15.77 -19.81
N ARG A 99 -2.44 -14.54 -19.94
CA ARG A 99 -1.06 -14.19 -20.31
C ARG A 99 -0.13 -14.05 -19.09
N GLY A 100 -0.63 -14.27 -17.88
CA GLY A 100 0.17 -14.15 -16.66
C GLY A 100 0.55 -12.71 -16.30
N ILE A 101 -0.34 -11.75 -16.59
CA ILE A 101 -0.14 -10.34 -16.23
C ILE A 101 -1.44 -9.71 -15.71
N ASN A 102 -1.31 -8.83 -14.72
CA ASN A 102 -2.43 -8.02 -14.22
C ASN A 102 -2.02 -6.55 -14.05
N TYR A 103 -2.29 -5.74 -15.07
CA TYR A 103 -1.98 -4.30 -15.06
C TYR A 103 -2.72 -3.54 -13.96
N ALA A 104 -4.02 -3.80 -13.79
CA ALA A 104 -4.87 -3.05 -12.88
C ALA A 104 -4.42 -3.20 -11.42
N ARG A 105 -3.97 -4.40 -11.02
CA ARG A 105 -3.43 -4.64 -9.68
C ARG A 105 -2.22 -3.75 -9.38
N TRP A 106 -1.27 -3.67 -10.30
CA TRP A 106 -0.06 -2.86 -10.07
C TRP A 106 -0.35 -1.38 -10.04
N TYR A 107 -1.27 -0.88 -10.88
CA TYR A 107 -1.71 0.51 -10.81
C TYR A 107 -2.46 0.80 -9.51
N GLU A 108 -3.39 -0.06 -9.11
CA GLU A 108 -4.11 0.12 -7.84
C GLU A 108 -3.15 0.12 -6.65
N TYR A 109 -2.23 -0.84 -6.56
CA TYR A 109 -1.24 -0.90 -5.48
C TYR A 109 -0.28 0.29 -5.50
N ALA A 110 0.12 0.78 -6.69
CA ALA A 110 1.00 1.95 -6.78
C ALA A 110 0.38 3.21 -6.15
N PHE A 111 -0.94 3.34 -6.10
CA PHE A 111 -1.61 4.43 -5.39
C PHE A 111 -1.99 4.06 -3.95
N SER A 112 -2.64 2.91 -3.75
CA SER A 112 -3.18 2.54 -2.44
C SER A 112 -2.09 2.17 -1.45
N ALA A 113 -1.10 1.37 -1.82
CA ALA A 113 0.01 1.02 -0.93
C ALA A 113 0.88 2.25 -0.61
N SER A 114 1.02 3.18 -1.56
CA SER A 114 1.76 4.44 -1.35
C SER A 114 1.06 5.36 -0.36
N LEU A 115 -0.28 5.47 -0.44
CA LEU A 115 -1.05 6.19 0.58
C LEU A 115 -0.99 5.50 1.95
N MET A 116 -1.02 4.16 1.99
CA MET A 116 -0.79 3.41 3.22
C MET A 116 0.59 3.69 3.81
N MET A 117 1.64 3.76 2.98
CA MET A 117 3.00 4.09 3.44
C MET A 117 3.08 5.51 4.01
N ILE A 118 2.45 6.50 3.36
CA ILE A 118 2.32 7.86 3.92
C ILE A 118 1.67 7.82 5.30
N LEU A 119 0.56 7.10 5.46
CA LEU A 119 -0.15 7.00 6.74
C LEU A 119 0.73 6.41 7.84
N ILE A 120 1.45 5.32 7.55
CA ILE A 120 2.37 4.69 8.51
C ILE A 120 3.51 5.66 8.87
N ALA A 121 4.03 6.38 7.88
CA ALA A 121 5.09 7.37 8.08
C ALA A 121 4.63 8.52 8.98
N MET A 122 3.44 9.07 8.74
CA MET A 122 2.85 10.13 9.56
C MET A 122 2.61 9.67 11.00
N LEU A 123 2.11 8.44 11.20
CA LEU A 123 1.97 7.84 12.54
C LEU A 123 3.31 7.64 13.25
N SER A 124 4.41 7.59 12.49
CA SER A 124 5.78 7.50 13.01
C SER A 124 6.45 8.87 13.16
N GLY A 125 5.76 9.98 12.84
CA GLY A 125 6.27 11.35 12.98
C GLY A 125 6.88 11.97 11.72
N VAL A 126 6.74 11.33 10.55
CA VAL A 126 7.20 11.91 9.28
C VAL A 126 6.11 12.83 8.72
N TYR A 127 6.31 14.14 8.82
CA TYR A 127 5.35 15.16 8.36
C TYR A 127 5.87 16.03 7.21
N ASP A 128 7.16 15.98 6.90
CA ASP A 128 7.76 16.79 5.84
C ASP A 128 7.23 16.40 4.44
N ILE A 129 6.74 17.38 3.68
CA ILE A 129 6.11 17.14 2.38
C ILE A 129 7.05 16.49 1.37
N VAL A 130 8.34 16.87 1.36
CA VAL A 130 9.32 16.31 0.41
C VAL A 130 9.59 14.85 0.76
N ALA A 131 9.75 14.54 2.05
CA ALA A 131 9.88 13.16 2.52
C ALA A 131 8.66 12.33 2.14
N LEU A 132 7.43 12.83 2.36
CA LEU A 132 6.19 12.12 2.03
C LEU A 132 6.05 11.85 0.52
N ILE A 133 6.42 12.81 -0.34
CA ILE A 133 6.46 12.62 -1.81
C ILE A 133 7.46 11.52 -2.18
N GLY A 134 8.65 11.53 -1.57
CA GLY A 134 9.67 10.50 -1.79
C GLY A 134 9.20 9.10 -1.39
N LEU A 135 8.57 8.97 -0.22
CA LEU A 135 8.00 7.71 0.26
C LEU A 135 6.89 7.19 -0.67
N PHE A 136 6.02 8.09 -1.12
CA PHE A 136 4.98 7.75 -2.10
C PHE A 136 5.59 7.25 -3.41
N GLY A 137 6.55 8.01 -3.96
CA GLY A 137 7.21 7.68 -5.23
C GLY A 137 7.93 6.33 -5.19
N LEU A 138 8.70 6.07 -4.13
CA LEU A 138 9.40 4.79 -3.93
C LEU A 138 8.43 3.60 -3.82
N THR A 139 7.34 3.77 -3.06
CA THR A 139 6.32 2.73 -2.91
C THR A 139 5.57 2.48 -4.23
N ALA A 140 5.29 3.54 -4.99
CA ALA A 140 4.68 3.43 -6.31
C ALA A 140 5.64 2.71 -7.29
N MET A 141 6.91 3.11 -7.33
CA MET A 141 7.94 2.49 -8.17
C MET A 141 8.12 1.02 -7.87
N MET A 142 8.13 0.60 -6.60
CA MET A 142 8.16 -0.82 -6.25
C MET A 142 7.04 -1.61 -6.95
N ASN A 143 5.81 -1.10 -6.91
CA ASN A 143 4.67 -1.76 -7.57
C ASN A 143 4.80 -1.75 -9.10
N LEU A 144 5.28 -0.65 -9.68
CA LEU A 144 5.55 -0.58 -11.12
C LEU A 144 6.70 -1.51 -11.55
N PHE A 145 7.67 -1.78 -10.69
CA PHE A 145 8.67 -2.83 -10.91
C PHE A 145 8.06 -4.23 -10.88
N GLY A 146 7.03 -4.46 -10.06
CA GLY A 146 6.20 -5.66 -10.13
C GLY A 146 5.50 -5.81 -11.49
N LEU A 147 4.94 -4.73 -12.03
CA LEU A 147 4.41 -4.71 -13.40
C LEU A 147 5.49 -5.00 -14.43
N MET A 148 6.66 -4.37 -14.31
CA MET A 148 7.78 -4.62 -15.22
C MET A 148 8.29 -6.05 -15.14
N MET A 149 8.23 -6.70 -13.96
CA MET A 149 8.55 -8.11 -13.82
C MET A 149 7.59 -8.97 -14.66
N GLU A 150 6.27 -8.69 -14.61
CA GLU A 150 5.25 -9.37 -15.42
C GLU A 150 5.36 -9.07 -16.91
N LEU A 151 5.69 -7.83 -17.29
CA LEU A 151 5.77 -7.40 -18.67
C LEU A 151 7.05 -7.90 -19.36
N HIS A 152 8.20 -7.69 -18.73
CA HIS A 152 9.50 -8.05 -19.29
C HIS A 152 9.63 -9.57 -19.50
N ASN A 153 9.10 -10.37 -18.56
CA ASN A 153 9.23 -11.82 -18.64
C ASN A 153 8.26 -12.50 -19.63
N GLN A 154 7.48 -11.73 -20.39
CA GLN A 154 6.66 -12.28 -21.49
C GLN A 154 7.50 -12.73 -22.68
N SER A 155 8.66 -12.10 -22.90
CA SER A 155 9.51 -12.34 -24.08
C SER A 155 10.88 -12.95 -23.74
N THR A 156 11.22 -13.09 -22.46
CA THR A 156 12.51 -13.67 -22.03
C THR A 156 12.51 -15.20 -22.08
N GLN A 157 13.61 -15.82 -22.54
CA GLN A 157 13.76 -17.28 -22.55
C GLN A 157 13.86 -17.90 -21.15
N LYS A 158 14.50 -17.19 -20.21
CA LYS A 158 14.57 -17.55 -18.79
C LYS A 158 14.13 -16.35 -17.97
N THR A 159 13.53 -16.60 -16.81
CA THR A 159 13.08 -15.52 -15.93
C THR A 159 14.22 -14.58 -15.57
N ASN A 160 14.08 -13.32 -15.97
CA ASN A 160 14.95 -12.23 -15.61
C ASN A 160 14.40 -11.54 -14.35
N TRP A 161 15.21 -11.51 -13.29
CA TRP A 161 14.83 -11.01 -11.96
C TRP A 161 15.22 -9.55 -11.71
N THR A 162 15.79 -8.85 -12.69
CA THR A 162 16.28 -7.47 -12.50
C THR A 162 15.17 -6.54 -12.00
N ALA A 163 13.98 -6.58 -12.61
CA ALA A 163 12.85 -5.76 -12.18
C ALA A 163 12.43 -6.07 -10.73
N PHE A 164 12.39 -7.35 -10.34
CA PHE A 164 12.07 -7.75 -8.98
C PHE A 164 13.06 -7.16 -7.96
N TRP A 165 14.37 -7.22 -8.23
CA TRP A 165 15.39 -6.68 -7.33
C TRP A 165 15.32 -5.15 -7.20
N PHE A 166 15.06 -4.44 -8.29
CA PHE A 166 14.80 -3.00 -8.24
C PHE A 166 13.55 -2.68 -7.44
N GLY A 167 12.50 -3.51 -7.58
CA GLY A 167 11.32 -3.47 -6.72
C GLY A 167 11.67 -3.63 -5.25
N CYS A 168 12.47 -4.63 -4.87
CA CYS A 168 12.90 -4.84 -3.48
C CYS A 168 13.67 -3.63 -2.91
N VAL A 169 14.58 -3.03 -3.69
CA VAL A 169 15.32 -1.83 -3.27
C VAL A 169 14.37 -0.65 -3.09
N ALA A 170 13.52 -0.37 -4.07
CA ALA A 170 12.53 0.70 -3.97
C ALA A 170 11.55 0.47 -2.79
N GLY A 171 11.21 -0.79 -2.51
CA GLY A 171 10.27 -1.18 -1.46
C GLY A 171 10.86 -1.10 -0.04
N ILE A 172 12.14 -1.40 0.16
CA ILE A 172 12.75 -1.40 1.50
C ILE A 172 13.11 0.01 2.00
N LEU A 173 13.42 0.94 1.08
CA LEU A 173 13.84 2.30 1.45
C LEU A 173 12.79 3.08 2.26
N PRO A 174 11.49 3.06 1.91
CA PRO A 174 10.45 3.66 2.76
C PRO A 174 10.41 3.08 4.18
N TRP A 175 10.54 1.75 4.32
CA TRP A 175 10.56 1.11 5.63
C TRP A 175 11.76 1.53 6.47
N VAL A 176 12.94 1.69 5.86
CA VAL A 176 14.12 2.23 6.55
C VAL A 176 13.85 3.64 7.05
N GLY A 177 13.36 4.53 6.20
CA GLY A 177 13.05 5.92 6.56
C GLY A 177 12.04 6.01 7.71
N VAL A 178 10.92 5.29 7.59
CA VAL A 178 9.87 5.25 8.62
C VAL A 178 10.40 4.66 9.93
N THR A 179 11.23 3.61 9.87
CA THR A 179 11.80 2.96 11.06
C THR A 179 12.74 3.90 11.81
N ILE A 180 13.53 4.73 11.13
CA ILE A 180 14.40 5.73 11.77
C ILE A 180 13.57 6.69 12.63
N TYR A 181 12.49 7.23 12.07
CA TYR A 181 11.59 8.13 12.78
C TYR A 181 10.87 7.43 13.93
N PHE A 182 10.34 6.23 13.66
CA PHE A 182 9.68 5.41 14.66
C PHE A 182 10.60 5.11 15.86
N LEU A 183 11.86 4.71 15.64
CA LEU A 183 12.82 4.45 16.71
C LEU A 183 13.20 5.72 17.46
N GLY A 184 13.34 6.84 16.76
CA GLY A 184 13.56 8.15 17.37
C GLY A 184 12.46 8.52 18.37
N SER A 185 11.21 8.40 17.96
CA SER A 185 10.04 8.66 18.82
C SER A 185 9.82 7.59 19.88
N ALA A 186 10.14 6.32 19.61
CA ALA A 186 10.08 5.25 20.60
C ALA A 186 11.07 5.49 21.76
N ASN A 187 12.24 6.05 21.46
CA ASN A 187 13.26 6.35 22.48
C ASN A 187 12.88 7.52 23.41
N THR A 188 11.92 8.37 23.05
CA THR A 188 11.41 9.41 23.97
C THR A 188 10.38 8.86 24.96
N GLY A 189 9.88 7.64 24.74
CA GLY A 189 8.90 6.96 25.59
C GLY A 189 7.44 7.24 25.24
N ASP A 190 7.17 8.07 24.23
CA ASP A 190 5.82 8.58 23.93
C ASP A 190 5.10 7.81 22.81
N MET A 191 5.73 6.78 22.23
CA MET A 191 5.17 6.07 21.08
C MET A 191 3.99 5.17 21.49
N PRO A 192 2.77 5.38 20.94
CA PRO A 192 1.63 4.53 21.26
C PRO A 192 1.85 3.09 20.80
N THR A 193 1.42 2.13 21.62
CA THR A 193 1.63 0.69 21.37
C THR A 193 1.03 0.22 20.03
N PHE A 194 -0.07 0.80 19.58
CA PHE A 194 -0.69 0.41 18.30
C PHE A 194 0.23 0.70 17.10
N VAL A 195 1.12 1.69 17.18
CA VAL A 195 2.09 2.00 16.11
C VAL A 195 3.14 0.89 16.00
N TYR A 196 3.58 0.29 17.11
CA TYR A 196 4.46 -0.89 17.09
C TYR A 196 3.80 -2.06 16.36
N PHE A 197 2.51 -2.32 16.63
CA PHE A 197 1.76 -3.36 15.94
C PHE A 197 1.60 -3.06 14.45
N ILE A 198 1.35 -1.81 14.07
CA ILE A 198 1.31 -1.40 12.67
C ILE A 198 2.66 -1.68 12.00
N MET A 199 3.76 -1.24 12.60
CA MET A 199 5.11 -1.44 12.05
C MET A 199 5.42 -2.91 11.81
N GLY A 200 5.21 -3.77 12.82
CA GLY A 200 5.49 -5.20 12.71
C GLY A 200 4.56 -5.93 11.73
N SER A 201 3.24 -5.72 11.87
CA SER A 201 2.25 -6.45 11.08
C SER A 201 2.26 -6.06 9.60
N LEU A 202 2.38 -4.76 9.29
CA LEU A 202 2.36 -4.29 7.91
C LEU A 202 3.68 -4.58 7.21
N PHE A 203 4.82 -4.52 7.90
CA PHE A 203 6.09 -4.96 7.30
C PHE A 203 6.05 -6.44 6.93
N PHE A 204 5.55 -7.29 7.84
CA PHE A 204 5.38 -8.71 7.57
C PHE A 204 4.46 -8.96 6.37
N LEU A 205 3.28 -8.33 6.34
CA LEU A 205 2.34 -8.47 5.23
C LEU A 205 2.93 -7.96 3.91
N PHE A 206 3.70 -6.88 3.94
CA PHE A 206 4.40 -6.33 2.77
C PHE A 206 5.40 -7.34 2.20
N CYS A 207 6.19 -8.03 3.03
CA CYS A 207 7.06 -9.11 2.60
C CYS A 207 6.31 -10.27 1.93
N LEU A 208 5.08 -10.58 2.37
CA LEU A 208 4.28 -11.64 1.76
C LEU A 208 3.91 -11.33 0.30
N PHE A 209 3.74 -10.06 -0.09
CA PHE A 209 3.53 -9.70 -1.49
C PHE A 209 4.74 -10.06 -2.36
N ALA A 210 5.94 -9.74 -1.89
CA ALA A 210 7.18 -10.09 -2.58
C ALA A 210 7.37 -11.61 -2.66
N ILE A 211 7.10 -12.33 -1.56
CA ILE A 211 7.16 -13.80 -1.52
C ILE A 211 6.16 -14.40 -2.50
N ASN A 212 4.93 -13.87 -2.59
CA ASN A 212 3.92 -14.32 -3.55
C ASN A 212 4.45 -14.25 -4.99
N MET A 213 5.11 -13.14 -5.36
CA MET A 213 5.77 -12.99 -6.67
C MET A 213 6.88 -14.02 -6.87
N VAL A 214 7.76 -14.21 -5.89
CA VAL A 214 8.85 -15.18 -5.97
C VAL A 214 8.31 -16.59 -6.22
N LEU A 215 7.31 -17.01 -5.45
CA LEU A 215 6.70 -18.34 -5.58
C LEU A 215 6.02 -18.51 -6.94
N GLN A 216 5.37 -17.46 -7.46
CA GLN A 216 4.75 -17.43 -8.79
C GLN A 216 5.77 -17.66 -9.90
N TYR A 217 6.89 -16.92 -9.89
CA TYR A 217 7.93 -17.07 -10.91
C TYR A 217 8.78 -18.33 -10.77
N LYS A 218 9.00 -18.79 -9.54
CA LYS A 218 9.66 -20.07 -9.27
C LYS A 218 8.73 -21.28 -9.46
N LYS A 219 7.42 -21.05 -9.71
CA LYS A 219 6.40 -22.10 -9.94
C LYS A 219 6.40 -23.16 -8.83
N VAL A 220 6.46 -22.73 -7.56
CA VAL A 220 6.53 -23.63 -6.40
C VAL A 220 5.11 -24.05 -5.96
N GLY A 221 4.86 -25.34 -5.78
CA GLY A 221 3.58 -25.84 -5.26
C GLY A 221 2.36 -25.40 -6.09
N ARG A 222 1.38 -24.74 -5.44
CA ARG A 222 0.16 -24.21 -6.09
C ARG A 222 0.41 -22.99 -6.99
N TRP A 223 1.52 -22.28 -6.79
CA TRP A 223 1.92 -21.11 -7.59
C TRP A 223 2.39 -21.44 -9.01
N LYS A 224 2.42 -22.73 -9.38
CA LYS A 224 2.51 -23.16 -10.79
C LYS A 224 1.39 -22.59 -11.64
N ASN A 225 0.22 -22.34 -11.04
CA ASN A 225 -0.91 -21.68 -11.68
C ASN A 225 -0.93 -20.18 -11.33
N TYR A 226 -0.81 -19.32 -12.34
CA TYR A 226 -0.86 -17.86 -12.18
C TYR A 226 -2.13 -17.37 -11.46
N LEU A 227 -3.28 -17.98 -11.74
CA LEU A 227 -4.57 -17.60 -11.13
C LEU A 227 -4.58 -17.84 -9.60
N TYR A 228 -3.76 -18.77 -9.11
CA TYR A 228 -3.57 -18.95 -7.68
C TYR A 228 -2.80 -17.77 -7.07
N GLY A 229 -1.70 -17.34 -7.69
CA GLY A 229 -0.94 -16.16 -7.27
C GLY A 229 -1.80 -14.89 -7.26
N GLU A 230 -2.64 -14.72 -8.29
CA GLU A 230 -3.64 -13.65 -8.35
C GLU A 230 -4.65 -13.71 -7.20
N THR A 231 -5.17 -14.89 -6.88
CA THR A 231 -6.09 -15.08 -5.74
C THR A 231 -5.43 -14.70 -4.42
N VAL A 232 -4.15 -15.06 -4.24
CA VAL A 232 -3.36 -14.69 -3.06
C VAL A 232 -3.13 -13.18 -2.98
N TYR A 233 -2.83 -12.50 -4.10
CA TYR A 233 -2.69 -11.04 -4.11
C TYR A 233 -3.97 -10.33 -3.67
N ILE A 234 -5.12 -10.74 -4.20
CA ILE A 234 -6.41 -10.18 -3.80
C ILE A 234 -6.65 -10.39 -2.30
N PHE A 235 -6.36 -11.58 -1.77
CA PHE A 235 -6.49 -11.86 -0.34
C PHE A 235 -5.54 -11.02 0.53
N LEU A 236 -4.27 -10.93 0.15
CA LEU A 236 -3.28 -10.13 0.84
C LEU A 236 -3.65 -8.64 0.82
N SER A 237 -4.18 -8.14 -0.30
CA SER A 237 -4.66 -6.75 -0.43
C SER A 237 -5.77 -6.45 0.57
N LEU A 238 -6.82 -7.29 0.62
CA LEU A 238 -7.88 -7.12 1.61
C LEU A 238 -7.30 -7.17 3.03
N THR A 239 -6.49 -8.18 3.32
CA THR A 239 -5.94 -8.41 4.66
C THR A 239 -5.09 -7.23 5.11
N ALA A 240 -4.10 -6.78 4.33
CA ALA A 240 -3.22 -5.68 4.71
C ALA A 240 -3.95 -4.36 4.88
N LYS A 241 -4.87 -4.04 3.96
CA LYS A 241 -5.68 -2.82 4.05
C LYS A 241 -6.61 -2.82 5.26
N SER A 242 -7.25 -3.96 5.54
CA SER A 242 -8.12 -4.11 6.72
C SER A 242 -7.30 -4.00 8.01
N VAL A 243 -6.17 -4.71 8.08
CA VAL A 243 -5.26 -4.70 9.23
C VAL A 243 -4.75 -3.29 9.53
N LEU A 244 -4.35 -2.50 8.52
CA LEU A 244 -3.98 -1.11 8.75
C LEU A 244 -5.19 -0.27 9.17
N ALA A 245 -6.29 -0.33 8.43
CA ALA A 245 -7.46 0.50 8.69
C ALA A 245 -7.99 0.35 10.12
N TRP A 246 -8.13 -0.90 10.58
CA TRP A 246 -8.67 -1.17 11.91
C TRP A 246 -7.67 -0.91 13.04
N GLN A 247 -6.37 -1.08 12.81
CA GLN A 247 -5.35 -0.67 13.80
C GLN A 247 -5.31 0.84 13.97
N VAL A 248 -5.39 1.61 12.88
CA VAL A 248 -5.49 3.08 12.95
C VAL A 248 -6.81 3.50 13.59
N PHE A 249 -7.91 2.83 13.23
CA PHE A 249 -9.22 3.12 13.79
C PHE A 249 -9.26 2.93 15.31
N GLY A 250 -8.90 1.74 15.80
CA GLY A 250 -8.84 1.48 17.24
C GLY A 250 -7.75 2.25 17.97
N GLY A 251 -6.64 2.55 17.27
CA GLY A 251 -5.51 3.28 17.82
C GLY A 251 -5.80 4.75 18.11
N VAL A 252 -6.44 5.45 17.17
CA VAL A 252 -6.67 6.91 17.27
C VAL A 252 -8.04 7.39 16.80
N LEU A 253 -8.75 6.71 15.88
CA LEU A 253 -9.96 7.29 15.26
C LEU A 253 -11.27 7.00 16.00
N ALA A 254 -11.32 5.92 16.79
CA ALA A 254 -12.50 5.54 17.59
C ALA A 254 -12.46 6.14 19.01
N ARG A 255 -11.37 6.82 19.34
CA ARG A 255 -11.03 7.30 20.67
C ARG A 255 -11.48 8.75 20.85
N SER A 256 -12.01 9.07 22.03
CA SER A 256 -12.43 10.44 22.37
C SER A 256 -11.30 11.29 22.96
N ASP A 257 -10.20 10.65 23.36
CA ASP A 257 -9.01 11.27 23.94
C ASP A 257 -7.97 11.71 22.88
N TYR A 258 -8.34 11.61 21.60
CA TYR A 258 -7.57 12.05 20.42
C TYR A 258 -8.37 13.03 19.55
#